data_AF-A0A5K4F1Z8-F1
#
_entry.id   AF-A0A5K4F1Z8-F1
#
_cell.length_a   1.000
_cell.length_b   1.000
_cell.length_c   1.000
_cell.angle_alpha   90.00
_cell.angle_beta   90.00
_cell.angle_gamma   90.00
#
_symmetry.space_group_name_H-M   'P 1'
#
loop_
_entity.id
_entity.type
_entity.pdbx_description
1 polymer ?
#
loop_
_entity_poly.entity_id
_entity_poly.type
_entity_poly.pdbx_seq_one_letter_code
_entity_poly.pdbx_strand_id
1 'polypeptide(L)'
;MVLKCPKIPCNMERKKKNLLFGTLTVIGAVLIQITFGYFYTIANMVPYILSYIKARVDPNVQSQSTVWLSALALASQGLSMALGGIVYQKAGFRLVVGLGCLLHRSFIQLSVEVFS
;
A
#
# COMPACT_ATOMS: atom_id res chain seq x y z
N MET A 1 -20.07 -24.49 29.57
CA MET A 1 -20.06 -23.38 30.55
C MET A 1 -20.42 -22.10 29.80
N VAL A 2 -21.47 -21.42 30.26
CA VAL A 2 -22.21 -20.38 29.53
C VAL A 2 -21.33 -19.18 29.17
N LEU A 3 -21.19 -18.91 27.88
CA LEU A 3 -20.68 -17.64 27.34
C LEU A 3 -21.51 -16.49 27.92
N LYS A 4 -20.97 -15.82 28.93
CA LYS A 4 -21.56 -14.61 29.50
C LYS A 4 -21.39 -13.50 28.46
N CYS A 5 -22.38 -13.33 27.57
CA CYS A 5 -22.49 -12.11 26.76
C CYS A 5 -22.62 -10.92 27.73
N PRO A 6 -21.67 -9.97 27.75
CA PRO A 6 -21.88 -8.74 28.50
C PRO A 6 -22.99 -7.96 27.80
N LYS A 7 -24.16 -7.86 28.45
CA LYS A 7 -25.27 -7.02 27.99
C LYS A 7 -24.90 -5.57 28.29
N ILE A 8 -24.15 -4.97 27.36
CA ILE A 8 -23.75 -3.56 27.40
C ILE A 8 -25.01 -2.73 27.14
N PRO A 9 -25.37 -1.75 27.99
CA PRO A 9 -26.49 -0.85 27.71
C PRO A 9 -26.21 -0.11 26.40
N CYS A 10 -27.09 -0.29 25.41
CA CYS A 10 -26.94 0.27 24.08
C CYS A 10 -27.30 1.76 24.13
N ASN A 11 -26.31 2.60 24.47
CA ASN A 11 -26.43 4.03 24.27
C ASN A 11 -26.43 4.32 22.75
N MET A 12 -27.51 4.91 22.22
CA MET A 12 -27.72 5.12 20.77
C MET A 12 -26.56 5.92 20.13
N GLU A 13 -25.97 6.85 20.88
CA GLU A 13 -24.78 7.64 20.54
C GLU A 13 -23.53 6.78 20.30
N ARG A 14 -23.38 5.68 21.03
CA ARG A 14 -22.23 4.76 20.89
C ARG A 14 -22.37 3.88 19.63
N LYS A 15 -23.60 3.50 19.27
CA LYS A 15 -23.90 2.71 18.07
C LYS A 15 -23.60 3.49 16.78
N LYS A 16 -23.96 4.77 16.72
CA LYS A 16 -23.62 5.67 15.60
C LYS A 16 -22.11 5.80 15.38
N LYS A 17 -21.33 5.99 16.46
CA LYS A 17 -19.86 6.13 16.38
C LYS A 17 -19.19 4.86 15.86
N ASN A 18 -19.64 3.69 16.28
CA ASN A 18 -19.12 2.41 15.80
C ASN A 18 -19.46 2.15 14.34
N LEU A 19 -20.66 2.54 13.90
CA LEU A 19 -21.09 2.40 12.51
C LEU A 19 -20.29 3.34 11.58
N LEU A 20 -20.06 4.59 12.03
CA LEU A 20 -19.25 5.56 11.31
C LEU A 20 -17.79 5.09 11.15
N PHE A 21 -17.20 4.53 12.20
CA PHE A 21 -15.86 3.92 12.15
C PHE A 21 -15.83 2.70 11.23
N GLY A 22 -16.86 1.86 11.27
CA GLY A 22 -16.99 0.71 10.37
C GLY A 22 -17.01 1.13 8.90
N THR A 23 -17.85 2.10 8.55
CA THR A 23 -17.94 2.64 7.18
C THR A 23 -16.63 3.28 6.73
N LEU A 24 -15.96 4.06 7.59
CA LEU A 24 -14.65 4.66 7.27
C LEU A 24 -13.59 3.61 6.94
N THR A 25 -13.54 2.52 7.71
CA THR A 25 -12.57 1.44 7.49
C THR A 25 -12.82 0.73 6.16
N VAL A 26 -14.08 0.49 5.79
CA VAL A 26 -14.43 -0.12 4.49
C VAL A 26 -14.01 0.78 3.33
N ILE A 27 -14.30 2.09 3.42
CA ILE A 27 -13.89 3.06 2.38
C ILE A 27 -12.36 3.10 2.26
N GLY A 28 -11.64 3.11 3.38
CA GLY A 28 -10.18 3.07 3.40
C GLY A 28 -9.60 1.80 2.76
N ALA A 29 -10.17 0.63 3.06
CA ALA A 29 -9.73 -0.63 2.49
C ALA A 29 -9.89 -0.67 0.96
N VAL A 30 -11.03 -0.18 0.45
CA VAL A 30 -11.29 -0.08 -1.00
C VAL A 30 -10.28 0.85 -1.68
N LEU A 31 -9.99 2.00 -1.08
CA LEU A 31 -9.05 2.97 -1.64
C LEU A 31 -7.62 2.43 -1.71
N ILE A 32 -7.17 1.73 -0.66
CA ILE A 32 -5.88 1.06 -0.62
C ILE A 32 -5.81 -0.03 -1.69
N GLN A 33 -6.88 -0.81 -1.86
CA GLN A 33 -6.91 -1.89 -2.86
C GLN A 33 -6.82 -1.36 -4.30
N ILE A 34 -7.53 -0.27 -4.60
CA ILE A 34 -7.45 0.42 -5.91
C ILE A 34 -6.02 0.94 -6.15
N THR A 35 -5.39 1.51 -5.13
CA THR A 35 -4.01 2.03 -5.22
C THR A 35 -3.00 0.90 -5.49
N PHE A 36 -3.14 -0.24 -4.82
CA PHE A 36 -2.32 -1.43 -5.09
C PHE A 36 -2.52 -1.95 -6.52
N GLY A 37 -3.75 -1.94 -7.05
CA GLY A 37 -4.03 -2.34 -8.43
C GLY A 37 -3.34 -1.44 -9.47
N TYR A 38 -3.35 -0.12 -9.25
CA TYR A 38 -2.64 0.83 -10.09
C TYR A 38 -1.13 0.58 -10.07
N PHE A 39 -0.54 0.44 -8.87
CA PHE A 39 0.89 0.17 -8.72
C PHE A 39 1.32 -1.13 -9.39
N TYR A 40 0.54 -2.20 -9.25
CA TYR A 40 0.86 -3.50 -9.84
C TYR A 40 0.82 -3.45 -11.37
N THR A 41 -0.10 -2.66 -11.94
CA THR A 41 -0.18 -2.43 -13.39
C THR A 41 1.05 -1.71 -13.90
N ILE A 42 1.48 -0.63 -13.22
CA ILE A 42 2.72 0.09 -13.56
C ILE A 42 3.94 -0.82 -13.42
N ALA A 43 4.05 -1.60 -12.34
CA ALA A 43 5.17 -2.51 -12.09
C ALA A 43 5.33 -3.56 -13.19
N ASN A 44 4.23 -4.06 -13.75
CA ASN A 44 4.25 -4.95 -14.91
C ASN A 44 4.72 -4.25 -16.20
N MET A 45 4.57 -2.93 -16.30
CA MET A 45 5.02 -2.13 -17.45
C MET A 45 6.48 -1.68 -17.34
N VAL A 46 7.06 -1.60 -16.14
CA VAL A 46 8.48 -1.27 -15.88
C VAL A 46 9.48 -2.07 -16.74
N PRO A 47 9.39 -3.40 -16.89
CA PRO A 47 10.32 -4.15 -17.74
C PRO A 47 10.24 -3.78 -19.22
N TYR A 48 9.06 -3.38 -19.71
CA TYR A 48 8.89 -2.89 -21.08
C TYR A 48 9.53 -1.51 -21.27
N ILE A 49 9.31 -0.61 -20.31
CA ILE A 49 9.93 0.72 -20.29
C ILE A 49 11.46 0.60 -20.24
N LEU A 50 11.98 -0.30 -19.39
CA LEU A 50 13.42 -0.58 -19.29
C LEU A 50 13.99 -1.20 -20.58
N SER A 51 13.23 -2.07 -21.25
CA SER A 51 13.60 -2.62 -22.56
C SER A 51 13.66 -1.54 -23.64
N TYR A 52 12.78 -0.53 -23.57
CA TYR A 52 12.81 0.63 -24.46
C TYR A 52 14.04 1.51 -24.23
N ILE A 53 14.41 1.76 -22.97
CA ILE A 53 15.63 2.52 -22.62
C ILE A 53 16.88 1.76 -23.07
N LYS A 54 16.91 0.43 -22.88
CA LYS A 54 17.99 -0.44 -23.35
C LYS A 54 18.20 -0.38 -24.86
N ALA A 55 17.13 -0.22 -25.63
CA ALA A 55 17.20 -0.11 -27.09
C ALA A 55 17.73 1.26 -27.57
N ARG A 56 17.73 2.29 -26.72
CA ARG A 56 18.04 3.69 -27.10
C ARG A 56 19.28 4.27 -26.42
N VAL A 57 19.70 3.77 -25.26
CA VAL A 57 20.78 4.36 -24.44
C VAL A 57 22.00 3.44 -24.34
N ASP A 58 21.85 2.16 -23.95
CA ASP A 58 22.99 1.22 -23.88
C ASP A 58 22.55 -0.27 -23.90
N PRO A 59 23.17 -1.15 -24.70
CA PRO A 59 22.77 -2.55 -24.86
C PRO A 59 23.14 -3.47 -23.68
N ASN A 60 23.88 -2.99 -22.67
CA ASN A 60 24.44 -3.81 -21.59
C ASN A 60 23.57 -3.89 -20.32
N VAL A 61 22.30 -3.46 -20.38
CA VAL A 61 21.40 -3.60 -19.23
C VAL A 61 20.86 -5.04 -19.20
N GLN A 62 21.52 -5.89 -18.42
CA GLN A 62 21.27 -7.33 -18.35
C GLN A 62 19.87 -7.66 -17.84
N SER A 63 19.16 -8.58 -18.49
CA SER A 63 17.80 -9.03 -18.12
C SER A 63 17.71 -9.59 -16.70
N GLN A 64 18.85 -9.98 -16.10
CA GLN A 64 18.97 -10.42 -14.71
C GLN A 64 18.69 -9.30 -13.70
N SER A 65 19.00 -8.04 -14.02
CA SER A 65 18.73 -6.90 -13.12
C SER A 65 17.23 -6.67 -12.96
N THR A 66 16.44 -6.93 -14.00
CA THR A 66 14.98 -6.86 -13.95
C THR A 66 14.38 -7.91 -13.02
N VAL A 67 14.91 -9.13 -13.03
CA VAL A 67 14.45 -10.22 -12.14
C VAL A 67 14.76 -9.88 -10.68
N TRP A 68 15.95 -9.36 -10.39
CA TRP A 68 16.33 -8.89 -9.05
C TRP A 68 15.45 -7.72 -8.58
N LEU A 69 15.13 -6.78 -9.47
CA LEU A 69 14.23 -5.66 -9.17
C LEU A 69 12.81 -6.14 -8.82
N SER A 70 12.25 -7.09 -9.57
CA SER A 70 10.94 -7.68 -9.26
C SER A 70 10.95 -8.44 -7.93
N ALA A 71 12.02 -9.18 -7.62
CA ALA A 71 12.18 -9.85 -6.33
C ALA A 71 12.26 -8.85 -5.17
N LEU A 72 13.00 -7.76 -5.35
CA LEU A 72 13.13 -6.69 -4.36
C LEU A 72 11.80 -5.94 -4.13
N ALA A 73 11.00 -5.76 -5.20
CA ALA A 73 9.66 -5.18 -5.12
C ALA A 73 8.67 -6.08 -4.35
N LEU A 74 8.71 -7.40 -4.56
CA LEU A 74 7.90 -8.35 -3.81
C LEU A 74 8.33 -8.43 -2.33
N ALA A 75 9.64 -8.38 -2.08
CA ALA A 75 10.19 -8.36 -0.72
C ALA A 75 9.77 -7.09 0.04
N SER A 76 9.82 -5.92 -0.61
CA SER A 76 9.40 -4.66 0.00
C SER A 76 7.89 -4.60 0.24
N GLN A 77 7.09 -5.22 -0.62
CA GLN A 77 5.66 -5.37 -0.42
C GLN A 77 5.35 -6.27 0.80
N GLY A 78 6.05 -7.39 0.94
CA GLY A 78 5.93 -8.28 2.10
C GLY A 78 6.33 -7.60 3.40
N LEU A 79 7.43 -6.84 3.40
CA LEU A 79 7.86 -6.04 4.54
C LEU A 79 6.81 -4.98 4.91
N SER A 80 6.24 -4.31 3.90
CA SER A 80 5.19 -3.31 4.10
C SER A 80 3.92 -3.90 4.69
N MET A 81 3.54 -5.13 4.31
CA MET A 81 2.40 -5.84 4.92
C MET A 81 2.66 -6.18 6.40
N ALA A 82 3.87 -6.64 6.74
CA ALA A 82 4.25 -6.91 8.14
C ALA A 82 4.27 -5.63 8.99
N LEU A 83 4.88 -4.55 8.47
CA LEU A 83 4.91 -3.25 9.13
C LEU A 83 3.51 -2.64 9.27
N GLY A 84 2.66 -2.78 8.25
CA GLY A 84 1.26 -2.33 8.30
C GLY A 84 0.45 -2.96 9.44
N GLY A 85 0.65 -4.24 9.70
CA GLY A 85 0.01 -4.95 10.82
C GLY A 85 0.46 -4.44 12.20
N ILE A 86 1.76 -4.17 12.37
CA ILE A 86 2.33 -3.65 13.62
C ILE A 86 1.89 -2.20 13.86
N VAL A 87 1.92 -1.37 12.82
CA VAL A 87 1.51 0.04 12.91
C VAL A 87 0.01 0.15 13.20
N TYR A 88 -0.82 -0.74 12.65
CA TYR A 88 -2.25 -0.78 12.95
C TYR A 88 -2.54 -1.00 14.44
N GLN A 89 -1.73 -1.83 15.12
CA GLN A 89 -1.87 -2.09 16.56
C GLN A 89 -1.49 -0.89 17.44
N LYS A 90 -0.62 0.02 16.98
CA LYS A 90 -0.03 1.08 17.81
C LYS A 90 -0.55 2.49 17.52
N ALA A 91 -0.85 2.83 16.27
CA ALA A 91 -1.02 4.24 15.87
C ALA A 91 -2.43 4.63 15.38
N GLY A 92 -3.33 3.66 15.15
CA GLY A 92 -4.66 3.92 14.62
C GLY A 92 -4.66 4.46 13.17
N PHE A 93 -5.80 4.33 12.49
CA PHE A 93 -5.95 4.56 11.05
C PHE A 93 -5.51 5.95 10.55
N ARG A 94 -5.59 6.98 11.40
CA ARG A 94 -5.37 8.39 11.00
C ARG A 94 -3.91 8.70 10.67
N LEU A 95 -2.94 8.17 11.44
CA LEU A 95 -1.51 8.39 11.18
C LEU A 95 -1.01 7.59 9.98
N VAL A 96 -1.56 6.39 9.78
CA VAL A 96 -1.23 5.53 8.63
C VAL A 96 -1.57 6.20 7.31
N VAL A 97 -2.76 6.81 7.21
CA VAL A 97 -3.18 7.51 5.99
C VAL A 97 -2.30 8.73 5.72
N GLY A 98 -1.98 9.53 6.74
CA GLY A 98 -1.11 10.69 6.58
C GLY A 98 0.29 10.33 6.09
N LEU A 99 0.92 9.32 6.70
CA LEU A 99 2.23 8.82 6.27
C LEU A 99 2.17 8.18 4.90
N GLY A 100 1.11 7.42 4.59
CA GLY A 100 0.91 6.80 3.27
C GLY A 100 0.81 7.84 2.15
N CYS A 101 0.05 8.92 2.36
CA CYS A 101 -0.05 10.01 1.39
C CYS A 101 1.29 10.73 1.18
N LEU A 102 2.06 10.96 2.24
CA LEU A 102 3.37 11.61 2.14
C LEU A 102 4.38 10.74 1.38
N LEU A 103 4.45 9.45 1.72
CA LEU A 103 5.33 8.49 1.05
C LEU A 103 4.97 8.31 -0.42
N HIS A 104 3.68 8.26 -0.75
CA HIS A 104 3.23 8.17 -2.15
C HIS A 104 3.68 9.39 -2.96
N ARG A 105 3.57 10.59 -2.39
CA ARG A 105 4.03 11.83 -3.04
C ARG A 105 5.55 11.82 -3.28
N SER A 106 6.33 11.34 -2.30
CA SER A 106 7.78 11.21 -2.42
C SER A 106 8.18 10.19 -3.49
N PHE A 107 7.47 9.06 -3.57
CA PHE A 107 7.73 8.02 -4.56
C PHE A 107 7.54 8.51 -6.01
N ILE A 108 6.47 9.28 -6.26
CA ILE A 108 6.20 9.85 -7.59
C ILE A 108 7.32 10.80 -7.99
N GLN A 109 7.78 11.65 -7.06
CA GLN A 109 8.83 12.62 -7.37
C GLN A 109 10.17 11.97 -7.66
N LEU A 110 10.55 10.95 -6.89
CA LEU A 110 11.76 10.16 -7.16
C LEU A 110 11.67 9.44 -8.52
N SER A 111 10.49 8.91 -8.85
CA SER A 111 10.28 8.20 -10.13
C SER A 111 10.40 9.13 -11.34
N VAL A 112 10.00 10.39 -11.21
CA VAL A 112 10.19 11.41 -12.26
C VAL A 112 11.66 11.77 -12.42
N GLU A 113 12.40 11.93 -11.33
CA GLU A 113 13.83 12.29 -11.36
C GLU A 113 14.71 11.19 -11.94
N VAL A 114 14.36 9.91 -11.73
CA VAL A 114 15.09 8.77 -12.33
C VAL A 114 14.82 8.62 -13.83
N PHE A 115 13.71 9.15 -14.35
CA PHE A 115 13.32 9.03 -15.76
C PHE A 115 13.64 10.28 -16.60
N SER A 116 14.01 11.40 -15.97
CA SER A 116 14.42 12.65 -16.64
C SER A 116 15.93 12.71 -16.87
#